data_AF-K7P3R6-F1
#
_entry.id   AF-K7P3R6-F1
#
_cell.length_a   1.000
_cell.length_b   1.000
_cell.length_c   1.000
_cell.angle_alpha   90.00
_cell.angle_beta   90.00
_cell.angle_gamma   90.00
#
_symmetry.space_group_name_H-M   'P 1'
#
loop_
_entity.id
_entity.type
_entity.pdbx_description
1 polymer ?
#
loop_
_entity_poly.entity_id
_entity_poly.type
_entity_poly.pdbx_seq_one_letter_code
_entity_poly.pdbx_strand_id
1 'polypeptide(L)'
;FAEWRHAIELEARASRHPRLLLTAAVYFAQYFLLAANKRAYPATSIAQNLDWVNVMCYDYHGSWDTSATGAHAALYDPSSNI
;
A
#
# COMPACT_ATOMS: atom_id res chain seq x y z
N PHE A 1 -3.89 11.01 -6.02
CA PHE A 1 -5.20 10.38 -5.73
C PHE A 1 -6.39 11.33 -5.96
N ALA A 2 -6.26 12.63 -5.65
CA ALA A 2 -7.37 13.59 -5.76
C ALA A 2 -8.06 13.64 -7.14
N GLU A 3 -7.29 13.63 -8.24
CA GLU A 3 -7.86 13.66 -9.58
C GLU A 3 -8.72 12.43 -9.90
N TRP A 4 -8.25 11.23 -9.54
CA TRP A 4 -9.02 9.99 -9.73
C TRP A 4 -10.28 9.98 -8.88
N ARG A 5 -10.16 10.40 -7.61
CA ARG A 5 -11.28 10.54 -6.69
C ARG A 5 -12.35 11.48 -7.24
N HIS A 6 -11.93 12.61 -7.80
CA HIS A 6 -12.80 13.60 -8.40
C HIS A 6 -13.48 13.08 -9.67
N ALA A 7 -12.73 12.45 -10.58
CA ALA A 7 -13.28 11.88 -11.82
C ALA A 7 -14.32 10.80 -11.54
N ILE A 8 -14.04 9.93 -10.56
CA ILE A 8 -14.96 8.89 -10.08
C ILE A 8 -16.26 9.51 -9.54
N GLU A 9 -16.19 10.65 -8.83
CA GLU A 9 -17.40 11.35 -8.36
C GLU A 9 -18.21 11.98 -9.48
N LEU A 10 -17.54 12.56 -10.48
CA LEU A 10 -18.20 13.14 -11.63
C LEU A 10 -18.93 12.08 -12.46
N GLU A 11 -18.29 10.93 -12.69
CA GLU A 11 -18.88 9.81 -13.41
C GLU A 11 -20.13 9.30 -12.69
N ALA A 12 -20.05 9.02 -11.38
CA ALA A 12 -21.18 8.54 -10.60
C ALA A 12 -22.39 9.51 -10.63
N ARG A 13 -22.12 10.81 -10.60
CA ARG A 13 -23.17 11.84 -10.73
C ARG A 13 -23.80 11.85 -12.12
N ALA A 14 -23.00 11.71 -13.17
CA ALA A 14 -23.45 11.74 -14.55
C ALA A 14 -24.22 10.46 -14.94
N SER A 15 -23.73 9.29 -14.55
CA SER A 15 -24.31 7.99 -14.89
C SER A 15 -25.43 7.56 -13.95
N ARG A 16 -25.57 8.21 -12.78
CA ARG A 16 -26.51 7.86 -11.71
C ARG A 16 -26.28 6.45 -11.14
N HIS A 17 -25.08 5.91 -11.33
CA HIS A 17 -24.66 4.65 -10.71
C HIS A 17 -23.93 4.89 -9.38
N PRO A 18 -23.87 3.87 -8.52
CA PRO A 18 -22.96 3.91 -7.38
C PRO A 18 -21.53 4.14 -7.85
N ARG A 19 -20.84 5.02 -7.13
CA ARG A 19 -19.46 5.37 -7.38
C ARG A 19 -18.54 4.14 -7.29
N LEU A 20 -17.60 4.02 -8.22
CA LEU A 20 -16.51 3.05 -8.15
C LEU A 20 -15.65 3.21 -6.89
N LEU A 21 -15.21 2.08 -6.34
CA LEU A 21 -14.25 2.05 -5.23
C LEU A 21 -12.83 2.28 -5.76
N LEU A 22 -12.06 3.10 -5.06
CA LEU A 22 -10.68 3.40 -5.40
C LEU A 22 -9.77 2.89 -4.28
N THR A 23 -8.93 1.92 -4.61
CA THR A 23 -8.02 1.26 -3.66
C THR A 23 -6.61 1.20 -4.22
N ALA A 24 -5.64 0.92 -3.35
CA ALA A 24 -4.25 0.75 -3.76
C ALA A 24 -3.57 -0.36 -2.96
N ALA A 25 -2.61 -1.04 -3.59
CA ALA A 25 -1.67 -1.90 -2.90
C ALA A 25 -0.51 -1.04 -2.35
N VAL A 26 -0.16 -1.21 -1.07
CA VAL A 26 0.89 -0.42 -0.40
C VAL A 26 1.91 -1.33 0.27
N TYR A 27 3.12 -0.84 0.43
CA TYR A 27 4.22 -1.53 1.10
C TYR A 27 3.86 -1.88 2.55
N PHE A 28 4.42 -2.96 3.08
CA PHE A 28 4.11 -3.45 4.43
C PHE A 28 4.46 -2.44 5.53
N ALA A 29 5.45 -1.58 5.28
CA ALA A 29 5.88 -0.52 6.18
C ALA A 29 5.47 0.86 5.66
N GLN A 30 5.17 1.78 6.59
CA GLN A 30 4.91 3.19 6.27
C GLN A 30 6.10 3.87 5.59
N TYR A 31 7.32 3.52 6.03
CA TYR A 31 8.57 4.04 5.52
C TYR A 31 9.23 3.00 4.61
N PHE A 32 9.71 3.44 3.45
CA PHE A 32 10.41 2.57 2.52
C PHE A 32 11.85 2.32 3.00
N LEU A 33 12.11 1.10 3.45
CA LEU A 33 13.42 0.69 3.99
C LEU A 33 14.54 0.70 2.94
N LEU A 34 14.20 0.32 1.69
CA LEU A 34 15.16 0.22 0.58
C LEU A 34 15.38 1.54 -0.18
N ALA A 35 14.70 2.62 0.21
CA ALA A 35 14.85 3.91 -0.44
C ALA A 35 16.07 4.66 0.14
N ALA A 36 16.98 5.12 -0.72
CA ALA A 36 18.15 5.92 -0.31
C ALA A 36 17.76 7.18 0.47
N ASN A 37 16.55 7.72 0.22
CA ASN A 37 15.96 8.83 0.95
C ASN A 37 14.74 8.34 1.73
N LYS A 38 14.53 8.88 2.93
CA LYS A 38 13.32 8.62 3.72
C LYS A 38 12.09 9.01 2.90
N ARG A 39 11.37 7.99 2.41
CA ARG A 39 10.10 8.13 1.71
C ARG A 39 9.03 7.45 2.54
N ALA A 40 7.87 8.09 2.64
CA ALA A 40 6.70 7.55 3.28
C ALA A 40 5.47 7.79 2.40
N TYR A 41 4.43 6.99 2.61
CA TYR A 41 3.16 7.24 1.96
C TYR A 41 2.50 8.52 2.49
N PRO A 42 1.85 9.33 1.62
CA PRO A 42 1.11 10.52 2.04
C PRO A 42 -0.21 10.10 2.69
N ALA A 43 -0.15 9.67 3.95
CA ALA A 43 -1.27 9.07 4.69
C ALA A 43 -2.54 9.94 4.67
N THR A 44 -2.40 11.26 4.83
CA THR A 44 -3.53 12.20 4.75
C THR A 44 -4.21 12.17 3.38
N SER A 45 -3.43 12.19 2.30
CA SER A 45 -3.98 12.13 0.94
C SER A 45 -4.62 10.78 0.66
N ILE A 46 -4.05 9.68 1.15
CA ILE A 46 -4.64 8.34 1.05
C ILE A 46 -6.00 8.31 1.74
N ALA A 47 -6.07 8.70 3.01
CA ALA A 47 -7.30 8.67 3.80
C ALA A 47 -8.42 9.55 3.22
N GLN A 48 -8.07 10.64 2.55
CA GLN A 48 -9.05 11.54 1.91
C GLN A 48 -9.58 11.01 0.58
N ASN A 49 -8.84 10.15 -0.12
CA ASN A 49 -9.11 9.87 -1.53
C ASN A 49 -9.32 8.39 -1.86
N LEU A 50 -8.73 7.47 -1.10
CA LEU A 50 -8.91 6.04 -1.27
C LEU A 50 -9.98 5.53 -0.30
N ASP A 51 -10.72 4.52 -0.72
CA ASP A 51 -11.70 3.84 0.13
C ASP A 51 -11.00 2.98 1.18
N TRP A 52 -9.93 2.28 0.79
CA TRP A 52 -8.97 1.62 1.67
C TRP A 52 -7.69 1.32 0.91
N VAL A 53 -6.71 0.76 1.62
CA VAL A 53 -5.47 0.22 1.03
C VAL A 53 -5.31 -1.25 1.40
N ASN A 54 -4.70 -2.02 0.49
CA ASN A 54 -4.31 -3.40 0.72
C ASN A 54 -2.81 -3.40 1.03
N VAL A 55 -2.46 -3.63 2.29
CA VAL A 55 -1.07 -3.66 2.74
C VAL A 55 -0.45 -4.99 2.32
N MET A 56 0.64 -4.95 1.56
CA MET A 56 1.33 -6.13 1.04
C MET A 56 2.25 -6.73 2.10
N CYS A 57 1.65 -7.35 3.12
CA CYS A 57 2.34 -7.96 4.25
C CYS A 57 2.93 -9.34 3.90
N TYR A 58 3.79 -9.39 2.88
CA TYR A 58 4.41 -10.60 2.36
C TYR A 58 5.68 -10.23 1.58
N ASP A 59 6.36 -11.23 1.01
CA ASP A 59 7.66 -11.07 0.33
C ASP A 59 8.78 -10.53 1.26
N TYR A 60 8.72 -10.84 2.55
CA TYR A 60 9.76 -10.42 3.50
C TYR A 60 11.08 -11.15 3.27
N HIS A 61 10.99 -12.44 2.94
CA HIS A 61 12.12 -13.29 2.55
C HIS A 61 11.77 -14.05 1.28
N GLY A 62 12.80 -14.30 0.46
CA GLY A 62 12.68 -15.04 -0.78
C GLY A 62 14.04 -15.39 -1.37
N SER A 63 14.03 -15.99 -2.56
CA SER A 63 15.24 -16.55 -3.19
C SER A 63 16.30 -15.53 -3.59
N TRP A 64 16.01 -14.23 -3.48
CA TRP A 64 16.96 -13.14 -3.72
C TRP A 64 18.03 -13.01 -2.63
N ASP A 65 17.80 -13.54 -1.42
CA ASP A 65 18.80 -13.67 -0.37
C ASP A 65 19.11 -15.15 -0.16
N THR A 66 20.34 -15.56 -0.50
CA THR A 66 20.79 -16.95 -0.40
C THR A 66 21.50 -17.24 0.93
N SER A 67 21.61 -16.27 1.84
CA SER A 67 22.34 -16.43 3.10
C SER A 67 21.58 -17.29 4.12
N ALA A 68 20.24 -17.23 4.13
CA ALA A 68 19.37 -17.98 5.03
C ALA A 68 17.94 -18.13 4.46
N THR A 69 17.20 -19.12 4.93
CA THR A 69 15.75 -19.22 4.70
C THR A 69 14.98 -18.41 5.74
N GLY A 70 13.82 -17.84 5.38
CA GLY A 70 12.96 -17.09 6.29
C GLY A 70 11.47 -17.24 5.97
N ALA A 71 10.61 -16.83 6.90
CA ALA A 71 9.16 -16.92 6.74
C ALA A 71 8.65 -15.79 5.82
N HIS A 72 8.04 -16.15 4.69
CA HIS A 72 7.60 -15.21 3.66
C HIS A 72 6.68 -14.06 4.13
N ALA A 73 5.87 -14.32 5.17
CA ALA A 73 4.90 -13.37 5.73
C ALA A 73 4.82 -13.53 7.25
N ALA A 74 5.95 -13.38 7.94
CA ALA A 74 6.01 -13.46 9.40
C ALA A 74 5.10 -12.42 10.06
N LEU A 75 4.26 -12.83 11.02
CA LEU A 75 3.47 -11.88 11.81
C LEU A 75 4.34 -11.10 12.81
N TYR A 76 5.38 -11.75 13.33
CA TYR A 76 6.36 -11.18 14.25
C TYR A 76 7.74 -11.71 13.92
N ASP A 77 8.73 -10.82 13.93
CA ASP A 77 10.15 -11.16 13.95
C ASP A 77 10.83 -10.32 15.06
N PRO A 78 11.27 -10.93 16.17
CA PRO A 78 11.95 -10.20 17.25
C PRO A 78 13.41 -9.84 16.90
N SER A 79 13.95 -10.40 15.82
CA SER A 79 15.35 -10.26 15.41
C SER A 79 15.56 -9.28 14.26
N SER A 80 14.48 -8.88 13.57
CA SER A 80 14.54 -7.96 12.45
C SER A 80 13.32 -7.02 12.41
N ASN A 81 13.36 -6.02 11.53
CA ASN A 81 12.25 -5.13 11.24
C ASN A 81 11.69 -5.36 9.81
N ILE A 82 11.88 -6.58 9.31
CA ILE A 82 11.47 -7.05 7.99
C ILE A 82 10.47 -8.18 8.17
#